data_AF-A0A968WJQ0-F1
#
_entry.id   AF-A0A968WJQ0-F1
#
_cell.length_a   1.000
_cell.length_b   1.000
_cell.length_c   1.000
_cell.angle_alpha   90.00
_cell.angle_beta   90.00
_cell.angle_gamma   90.00
#
_symmetry.space_group_name_H-M   'P 1'
#
loop_
_entity.id
_entity.type
_entity.pdbx_description
1 polymer ?
#
loop_
_entity_poly.entity_id
_entity_poly.type
_entity_poly.pdbx_seq_one_letter_code
_entity_poly.pdbx_strand_id
1 'polypeptide(L)'
;MGEWRNTYLKVTMASAGGKEDSTSVMEADSANWADVLHMKPIQTFFDADSTWHSDHYAPNDSLLFIARGNWYVTGDTLVMEVLEPTRATYKLHTAINGGEVKFHSVLDFDEDGVADDDYVGWQRKH
;
A
#
# COMPACT_ATOMS: atom_id res chain seq x y z
N MET A 1 -7.33 -2.52 14.51
CA MET A 1 -7.90 -1.17 14.69
C MET A 1 -6.85 -0.19 15.16
N GLY A 2 -7.03 1.08 14.80
CA GLY A 2 -6.11 2.17 15.12
C GLY A 2 -5.29 2.61 13.92
N GLU A 3 -4.31 3.49 14.19
CA GLU A 3 -3.39 4.03 13.21
C GLU A 3 -2.25 3.03 12.93
N TRP A 4 -1.92 2.87 11.66
CA TRP A 4 -0.82 2.08 11.15
C TRP A 4 -0.04 2.93 10.16
N ARG A 5 1.28 2.97 10.32
CA ARG A 5 2.16 3.74 9.44
C ARG A 5 3.03 2.81 8.63
N ASN A 6 3.14 3.08 7.33
CA ASN A 6 4.10 2.35 6.51
C ASN A 6 5.53 2.60 6.99
N THR A 7 6.31 1.54 6.98
CA THR A 7 7.74 1.55 7.35
C THR A 7 8.61 0.99 6.23
N TYR A 8 8.02 0.23 5.32
CA TYR A 8 8.65 -0.34 4.15
C TYR A 8 7.63 -0.51 3.04
N LEU A 9 8.06 -0.30 1.79
CA LEU A 9 7.32 -0.60 0.57
C LEU A 9 8.32 -1.00 -0.50
N LYS A 10 8.03 -2.09 -1.20
CA LYS A 10 8.74 -2.49 -2.40
C LYS A 10 7.74 -2.95 -3.45
N VAL A 11 7.91 -2.43 -4.67
CA VAL A 11 7.22 -2.90 -5.85
C VAL A 11 8.26 -3.33 -6.87
N THR A 12 8.19 -4.58 -7.31
CA THR A 12 8.98 -5.08 -8.43
C THR A 12 8.07 -5.16 -9.63
N MET A 13 8.26 -4.23 -10.57
CA MET A 13 7.46 -4.15 -11.78
C MET A 13 8.10 -4.96 -12.91
N ALA A 14 7.35 -5.91 -13.44
CA ALA A 14 7.73 -6.65 -14.63
C ALA A 14 7.29 -5.87 -15.88
N SER A 15 8.00 -6.00 -17.00
CA SER A 15 7.63 -5.37 -18.28
C SER A 15 7.44 -3.85 -18.28
N ALA A 16 7.95 -3.15 -17.25
CA ALA A 16 7.68 -1.74 -16.96
C ALA A 16 7.65 -0.81 -18.20
N GLY A 17 6.50 -0.18 -18.43
CA GLY A 17 6.29 0.72 -19.58
C GLY A 17 6.14 -0.01 -20.92
N GLY A 18 5.61 -1.24 -20.91
CA GLY A 18 5.31 -2.04 -22.11
C GLY A 18 6.54 -2.60 -22.81
N LYS A 19 7.68 -2.71 -22.12
CA LYS A 19 8.92 -3.29 -22.66
C LYS A 19 9.13 -4.69 -22.10
N GLU A 20 8.92 -5.69 -22.95
CA GLU A 20 9.29 -7.08 -22.65
C GLU A 20 10.74 -7.17 -22.14
N ASP A 21 10.98 -8.04 -21.16
CA ASP A 21 12.26 -8.28 -20.47
C ASP A 21 12.83 -7.09 -19.66
N SER A 22 12.04 -6.06 -19.39
CA SER A 22 12.44 -5.01 -18.43
C SER A 22 11.93 -5.30 -17.02
N THR A 23 12.72 -4.90 -16.02
CA THR A 23 12.33 -4.96 -14.61
C THR A 23 12.67 -3.62 -13.97
N SER A 24 11.68 -3.00 -13.33
CA SER A 24 11.86 -1.80 -12.53
C SER A 24 11.59 -2.13 -11.07
N VAL A 25 12.35 -1.54 -10.15
CA VAL A 25 12.17 -1.75 -8.71
C VAL A 25 12.00 -0.38 -8.07
N MET A 26 10.87 -0.21 -7.37
CA MET A 26 10.65 0.93 -6.49
C MET A 26 10.69 0.42 -5.05
N GLU A 27 11.63 0.91 -4.25
CA GLU A 27 11.84 0.46 -2.88
C GLU A 27 12.04 1.66 -1.95
N ALA A 28 11.20 1.75 -0.92
CA ALA A 28 11.14 2.83 0.04
C ALA A 28 11.11 2.29 1.46
N ASP A 29 11.95 2.85 2.33
CA ASP A 29 12.01 2.60 3.77
C ASP A 29 12.10 3.93 4.53
N SER A 30 12.22 3.87 5.86
CA SER A 30 12.30 5.07 6.70
C SER A 30 13.44 6.06 6.36
N ALA A 31 14.50 5.61 5.68
CA ALA A 31 15.65 6.44 5.34
C ALA A 31 15.49 7.19 4.02
N ASN A 32 14.73 6.64 3.05
CA ASN A 32 14.61 7.19 1.71
C ASN A 32 13.15 7.45 1.25
N TRP A 33 12.16 7.24 2.13
CA TRP A 33 10.72 7.30 1.79
C TRP A 33 10.33 8.53 0.96
N ALA A 34 10.72 9.72 1.43
CA ALA A 34 10.34 10.98 0.79
C ALA A 34 11.07 11.21 -0.55
N ASP A 35 12.27 10.66 -0.69
CA ASP A 35 13.06 10.81 -1.92
C ASP A 35 12.54 9.89 -3.02
N VAL A 36 12.08 8.68 -2.65
CA VAL A 36 11.57 7.68 -3.59
C VAL A 36 10.10 7.92 -3.95
N LEU A 37 9.25 8.19 -2.95
CA LEU A 37 7.80 8.28 -3.15
C LEU A 37 7.27 9.71 -3.22
N HIS A 38 8.12 10.72 -2.99
CA HIS A 38 7.74 12.14 -3.00
C HIS A 38 6.55 12.47 -2.09
N MET A 39 6.39 11.70 -1.01
CA MET A 39 5.33 11.82 -0.01
C MET A 39 5.84 11.39 1.37
N LYS A 40 5.05 11.61 2.42
CA LYS A 40 5.32 11.07 3.76
C LYS A 40 4.87 9.61 3.86
N PRO A 41 5.36 8.85 4.86
CA PRO A 41 4.80 7.55 5.18
C PRO A 41 3.28 7.59 5.33
N ILE A 42 2.60 6.70 4.61
CA ILE A 42 1.14 6.64 4.58
C ILE A 42 0.62 6.32 5.98
N GLN A 43 -0.43 7.04 6.39
CA GLN A 43 -1.12 6.84 7.65
C GLN A 43 -2.45 6.14 7.36
N THR A 44 -2.58 4.88 7.74
CA THR A 44 -3.79 4.09 7.56
C THR A 44 -4.51 3.91 8.89
N PHE A 45 -5.80 4.20 8.92
CA PHE A 45 -6.66 4.04 10.07
C PHE A 45 -7.67 2.93 9.78
N PHE A 46 -7.70 1.91 10.64
CA PHE A 46 -8.69 0.84 10.58
C PHE A 46 -9.68 1.01 11.73
N ASP A 47 -10.95 1.19 11.37
CA ASP A 47 -12.05 1.43 12.31
C ASP A 47 -12.77 0.13 12.67
N ALA A 48 -13.45 0.14 13.83
CA ALA A 48 -14.11 -1.04 14.40
C ALA A 48 -15.37 -1.47 13.64
N ASP A 49 -15.91 -0.59 12.80
CA ASP A 49 -17.09 -0.82 11.97
C ASP A 49 -16.74 -1.36 10.57
N SER A 50 -15.51 -1.88 10.40
CA SER A 50 -14.98 -2.41 9.15
C SER A 50 -14.75 -1.35 8.07
N THR A 51 -14.68 -0.06 8.43
CA THR A 51 -14.21 1.00 7.54
C THR A 51 -12.72 1.27 7.73
N TRP A 52 -12.10 1.87 6.72
CA TRP A 52 -10.72 2.33 6.79
C TRP A 52 -10.52 3.60 5.96
N HIS A 53 -9.49 4.36 6.31
CA HIS A 53 -8.98 5.44 5.46
C HIS A 53 -7.46 5.53 5.53
N SER A 54 -6.85 6.10 4.48
CA SER A 54 -5.43 6.38 4.40
C SER A 54 -5.16 7.79 3.95
N ASP A 55 -4.46 8.54 4.79
CA ASP A 55 -4.07 9.91 4.51
C ASP A 55 -2.70 9.95 3.83
N HIS A 56 -2.66 10.59 2.67
CA HIS A 56 -1.46 10.72 1.85
C HIS A 56 -1.01 12.18 1.88
N TYR A 57 0.13 12.44 2.53
CA TYR A 57 0.67 13.80 2.68
C TYR A 57 1.94 13.99 1.84
N ALA A 58 2.09 15.16 1.25
CA ALA A 58 3.34 15.61 0.65
C ALA A 58 4.41 15.85 1.73
N PRO A 59 5.70 15.94 1.36
CA PRO A 59 6.78 16.21 2.32
C PRO A 59 6.60 17.53 3.07
N ASN A 60 5.90 18.50 2.47
CA ASN A 60 5.58 19.81 3.05
C ASN A 60 4.27 19.84 3.88
N ASP A 61 3.74 18.69 4.30
CA ASP A 61 2.50 18.55 5.08
C ASP A 61 1.19 18.90 4.35
N SER A 62 1.25 19.14 3.05
CA SER A 62 0.03 19.32 2.25
C SER A 62 -0.65 17.97 2.02
N LEU A 63 -1.96 17.89 2.29
CA LEU A 63 -2.75 16.69 1.97
C LEU A 63 -2.82 16.52 0.45
N LEU A 64 -2.38 15.36 -0.06
CA LEU A 64 -2.47 14.99 -1.47
C LEU A 64 -3.86 14.43 -1.77
N PHE A 65 -4.25 13.38 -1.05
CA PHE A 65 -5.58 12.78 -1.12
C PHE A 65 -5.84 11.86 0.09
N ILE A 66 -7.08 11.41 0.21
CA ILE A 66 -7.52 10.41 1.19
C ILE A 66 -8.09 9.24 0.40
N ALA A 67 -7.55 8.03 0.61
CA ALA A 67 -8.17 6.80 0.16
C ALA A 67 -9.07 6.26 1.28
N ARG A 68 -10.24 5.73 0.96
CA ARG A 68 -11.13 5.15 1.99
C ARG A 68 -12.04 4.07 1.45
N GLY A 69 -12.51 3.22 2.34
CA GLY A 69 -13.55 2.24 2.02
C GLY A 69 -13.74 1.21 3.13
N ASN A 70 -13.97 -0.04 2.74
CA ASN A 70 -14.25 -1.13 3.67
C ASN A 70 -13.09 -2.13 3.69
N TRP A 71 -12.96 -2.84 4.80
CA TRP A 71 -12.00 -3.91 4.92
C TRP A 71 -12.59 -5.12 5.63
N TYR A 72 -12.04 -6.30 5.34
CA TYR A 72 -12.32 -7.52 6.07
C TYR A 72 -11.14 -8.48 5.93
N VAL A 73 -11.07 -9.48 6.81
CA VAL A 73 -10.04 -10.51 6.77
C VAL A 73 -10.69 -11.86 6.49
N THR A 74 -10.08 -12.63 5.59
CA THR A 74 -10.46 -14.02 5.29
C THR A 74 -9.20 -14.89 5.30
N GLY A 75 -9.09 -15.80 6.27
CA GLY A 75 -7.85 -16.55 6.50
C GLY A 75 -6.68 -15.63 6.84
N ASP A 76 -5.61 -15.73 6.06
CA ASP A 76 -4.43 -14.86 6.13
C ASP A 76 -4.51 -13.65 5.20
N THR A 77 -5.65 -13.43 4.53
CA THR A 77 -5.79 -12.38 3.51
C THR A 77 -6.60 -11.21 4.06
N LEU A 78 -6.01 -10.01 4.05
CA LEU A 78 -6.71 -8.75 4.21
C LEU A 78 -7.28 -8.32 2.86
N VAL A 79 -8.58 -8.09 2.82
CA VAL A 79 -9.24 -7.49 1.65
C VAL A 79 -9.56 -6.04 1.97
N MET A 80 -9.09 -5.14 1.11
CA MET A 80 -9.37 -3.71 1.18
C MET A 80 -10.15 -3.29 -0.05
N GLU A 81 -11.41 -2.91 0.14
CA GLU A 81 -12.23 -2.29 -0.88
C GLU A 81 -12.00 -0.78 -0.81
N VAL A 82 -11.46 -0.21 -1.89
CA VAL A 82 -11.34 1.23 -2.06
C VAL A 82 -12.62 1.74 -2.69
N LEU A 83 -13.29 2.67 -2.03
CA LEU A 83 -14.49 3.35 -2.54
C LEU A 83 -14.15 4.71 -3.14
N GLU A 84 -13.11 5.36 -2.63
CA GLU A 84 -12.58 6.65 -3.07
C GLU A 84 -11.05 6.68 -2.96
N PRO A 85 -10.33 7.40 -3.84
CA PRO A 85 -10.86 8.19 -4.95
C PRO A 85 -11.28 7.35 -6.17
N THR A 86 -10.65 6.18 -6.35
CA THR A 86 -10.91 5.26 -7.47
C THR A 86 -11.29 3.90 -6.91
N ARG A 87 -12.36 3.30 -7.46
CA ARG A 87 -12.81 1.98 -7.00
C ARG A 87 -11.79 0.90 -7.36
N ALA A 88 -11.32 0.20 -6.34
CA ALA A 88 -10.39 -0.91 -6.47
C ALA A 88 -10.63 -1.93 -5.35
N THR A 89 -10.06 -3.12 -5.50
CA THR A 89 -10.07 -4.14 -4.44
C THR A 89 -8.68 -4.76 -4.36
N TYR A 90 -8.02 -4.58 -3.22
CA TYR A 90 -6.73 -5.18 -2.95
C TYR A 90 -6.91 -6.41 -2.07
N LYS A 91 -6.19 -7.48 -2.39
CA LYS A 91 -6.15 -8.72 -1.61
C LYS A 91 -4.71 -8.95 -1.18
N LEU A 92 -4.42 -8.65 0.08
CA LEU A 92 -3.08 -8.68 0.63
C LEU A 92 -2.94 -9.92 1.50
N HIS A 93 -1.99 -10.81 1.19
CA HIS A 93 -1.55 -11.81 2.14
C HIS A 93 -0.88 -11.12 3.31
N THR A 94 -1.32 -11.44 4.53
CA THR A 94 -0.96 -10.70 5.74
C THR A 94 -0.35 -11.60 6.80
N ALA A 95 0.74 -11.12 7.37
CA ALA A 95 1.35 -11.71 8.55
C ALA A 95 1.52 -10.63 9.62
N ILE A 96 0.84 -10.79 10.75
CA ILE A 96 0.91 -9.86 11.88
C ILE A 96 1.75 -10.49 12.98
N ASN A 97 2.74 -9.75 13.47
CA ASN A 97 3.52 -10.12 14.65
C ASN A 97 3.68 -8.90 15.56
N GLY A 98 2.98 -8.92 16.70
CA GLY A 98 2.98 -7.81 17.65
C GLY A 98 2.42 -6.53 17.03
N GLY A 99 3.23 -5.46 17.06
CA GLY A 99 2.88 -4.16 16.50
C GLY A 99 3.20 -4.00 15.02
N GLU A 100 3.63 -5.06 14.33
CA GLU A 100 4.01 -5.01 12.92
C GLU A 100 3.14 -5.92 12.08
N VAL A 101 2.85 -5.48 10.86
CA VAL A 101 2.15 -6.25 9.83
C VAL A 101 2.95 -6.19 8.54
N LYS A 102 3.03 -7.35 7.86
CA LYS A 102 3.59 -7.49 6.53
C LYS A 102 2.49 -7.86 5.55
N PHE A 103 2.53 -7.22 4.40
CA PHE A 103 1.63 -7.41 3.28
C PHE A 103 2.41 -7.95 2.08
N HIS A 104 1.80 -8.85 1.34
CA HIS A 104 2.25 -9.31 0.04
C HIS A 104 1.06 -9.41 -0.92
N SER A 105 1.24 -8.96 -2.16
CA SER A 105 0.21 -9.03 -3.21
C SER A 105 0.86 -9.01 -4.58
N VAL A 106 0.15 -9.51 -5.57
CA VAL A 106 0.39 -9.17 -6.98
C VAL A 106 -0.67 -8.15 -7.40
N LEU A 107 -0.26 -7.05 -8.02
CA LEU A 107 -1.14 -5.97 -8.45
C LEU A 107 -0.65 -5.36 -9.77
N ASP A 108 -1.49 -4.54 -10.39
CA ASP A 108 -1.15 -3.74 -11.59
C ASP A 108 -0.74 -2.35 -11.08
N PHE A 109 0.54 -2.19 -10.73
CA PHE A 109 1.08 -0.96 -10.15
C PHE A 109 1.43 0.05 -11.24
N ASP A 110 1.96 -0.41 -12.37
CA ASP A 110 2.38 0.44 -13.47
C ASP A 110 1.24 0.82 -14.43
N GLU A 111 0.03 0.33 -14.16
CA GLU A 111 -1.23 0.61 -14.86
C GLU A 111 -1.22 0.15 -16.33
N ASP A 112 -0.48 -0.91 -16.65
CA ASP A 112 -0.44 -1.49 -18.01
C ASP A 112 -1.63 -2.42 -18.32
N GLY A 113 -2.46 -2.72 -17.32
CA GLY A 113 -3.63 -3.59 -17.41
C GLY A 113 -3.37 -5.05 -17.02
N VAL A 114 -2.15 -5.38 -16.61
CA VAL A 114 -1.72 -6.72 -16.18
C VAL A 114 -1.34 -6.66 -14.70
N ALA A 115 -1.92 -7.56 -13.90
CA ALA A 115 -1.52 -7.71 -12.51
C ALA A 115 -0.34 -8.69 -12.41
N ASP A 116 0.88 -8.21 -12.64
CA ASP A 116 2.13 -8.98 -12.52
C ASP A 116 3.20 -8.30 -11.64
N ASP A 117 2.88 -7.16 -11.02
CA ASP A 117 3.81 -6.47 -10.12
C ASP A 117 3.79 -7.04 -8.71
N ASP A 118 4.97 -7.40 -8.20
CA ASP A 118 5.15 -7.93 -6.86
C ASP A 118 5.21 -6.80 -5.84
N TYR A 119 4.18 -6.71 -5.00
CA TYR A 119 4.08 -5.76 -3.90
C TYR A 119 4.43 -6.39 -2.56
N VAL A 120 5.36 -5.77 -1.83
CA VAL A 120 5.66 -6.05 -0.42
C VAL A 120 5.53 -4.75 0.37
N GLY A 121 4.74 -4.75 1.44
CA GLY A 121 4.56 -3.57 2.28
C GLY A 121 4.59 -3.93 3.76
N TRP A 122 5.25 -3.12 4.58
CA TRP A 122 5.22 -3.29 6.04
C TRP A 122 4.64 -2.06 6.72
N GLN A 123 3.79 -2.29 7.72
CA GLN A 123 3.28 -1.23 8.59
C GLN A 123 3.55 -1.55 10.04
N ARG A 124 3.68 -0.49 10.85
CA ARG A 124 3.75 -0.56 12.30
C ARG A 124 2.59 0.21 12.92
N LYS A 125 1.98 -0.38 13.94
CA LYS A 125 0.95 0.26 14.75
C LYS A 125 1.51 1.47 15.49
N HIS A 126 0.79 2.58 15.47
CA HIS A 126 1.14 3.84 16.14
C HIS A 126 0.23 4.09 17.36
#